data_AF-A0A7X8J6K0-F1
#
_entry.id   AF-A0A7X8J6K0-F1
#
_cell.length_a   1.000
_cell.length_b   1.000
_cell.length_c   1.000
_cell.angle_alpha   90.00
_cell.angle_beta   90.00
_cell.angle_gamma   90.00
#
_symmetry.space_group_name_H-M   'P 1'
#
loop_
_entity.id
_entity.type
_entity.pdbx_description
1 polymer ?
#
loop_
_entity_poly.entity_id
_entity_poly.type
_entity_poly.pdbx_seq_one_letter_code
_entity_poly.pdbx_strand_id
1 'polypeptide(L)'
;METLNFEIINIDYRVEMLNIDEHAVAEITPLVTAKADKRQMLVASLSVDGHELLPSGKIILGVGETTADLRAIRIIDPLTVNTPFSEGGYIMSMTLTGMNNQSATVESRLDIPVD
;
A
#
# COMPACT_ATOMS: atom_id res chain seq x y z
N MET A 1 -6.34 10.13 -24.98
CA MET A 1 -6.00 9.63 -23.63
C MET A 1 -7.28 9.66 -22.83
N GLU A 2 -7.77 8.51 -22.38
CA GLU A 2 -8.86 8.51 -21.42
C GLU A 2 -8.34 9.05 -20.08
N THR A 3 -8.99 10.07 -19.55
CA THR A 3 -8.66 10.63 -18.24
C THR A 3 -9.13 9.65 -17.17
N LEU A 4 -8.24 9.28 -16.25
CA LEU A 4 -8.62 8.53 -15.05
C LEU A 4 -9.63 9.36 -14.25
N ASN A 5 -10.72 8.74 -13.80
CA ASN A 5 -11.73 9.41 -12.96
C ASN A 5 -11.33 9.42 -11.47
N PHE A 6 -10.10 9.02 -11.16
CA PHE A 6 -9.55 8.97 -9.82
C PHE A 6 -8.02 9.11 -9.85
N GLU A 7 -7.45 9.49 -8.71
CA GLU A 7 -6.01 9.71 -8.51
C GLU A 7 -5.61 9.27 -7.11
N ILE A 8 -4.42 8.67 -6.97
CA ILE A 8 -3.79 8.45 -5.65
C ILE A 8 -3.04 9.72 -5.29
N ILE A 9 -3.42 10.35 -4.17
CA ILE A 9 -2.81 11.61 -3.70
C ILE A 9 -1.64 11.31 -2.76
N ASN A 10 -1.85 10.41 -1.80
CA ASN A 10 -0.83 10.03 -0.83
C ASN A 10 -1.04 8.60 -0.35
N ILE A 11 0.06 7.97 0.07
CA ILE A 11 0.04 6.68 0.78
C ILE A 11 0.96 6.81 1.98
N ASP A 12 0.38 6.69 3.17
CA ASP A 12 1.15 6.57 4.42
C ASP A 12 1.13 5.11 4.88
N TYR A 13 2.13 4.74 5.68
CA TYR A 13 2.23 3.41 6.26
C TYR A 13 2.35 3.52 7.77
N ARG A 14 1.41 2.87 8.47
CA ARG A 14 1.54 2.65 9.91
C ARG A 14 2.21 1.30 10.11
N VAL A 15 3.32 1.29 10.85
CA VAL A 15 4.08 0.08 11.14
C VAL A 15 4.00 -0.19 12.64
N GLU A 16 3.60 -1.40 13.01
CA GLU A 16 3.64 -1.91 14.37
C GLU A 16 4.57 -3.12 14.41
N MET A 17 5.56 -3.09 15.30
CA MET A 17 6.48 -4.20 15.52
C MET A 17 5.92 -5.12 16.60
N LEU A 18 5.76 -6.39 16.25
CA LEU A 18 5.23 -7.45 17.10
C LEU A 18 6.29 -8.54 17.28
N ASN A 19 6.27 -9.21 18.43
CA ASN A 19 7.04 -10.45 18.64
C ASN A 19 6.05 -11.61 18.69
N ILE A 20 6.14 -12.52 17.72
CA ILE A 20 5.23 -13.68 17.59
C ILE A 20 6.09 -14.93 17.42
N ASP A 21 5.98 -15.88 18.34
CA ASP A 21 6.67 -17.17 18.28
C ASP A 21 8.19 -17.04 18.00
N GLU A 22 8.86 -16.15 18.74
CA GLU A 22 10.32 -15.84 18.60
C GLU A 22 10.71 -15.11 17.30
N HIS A 23 9.74 -14.77 16.43
CA HIS A 23 9.95 -13.97 15.23
C HIS A 23 9.56 -12.51 15.46
N ALA A 24 10.37 -11.60 14.90
CA ALA A 24 9.99 -10.20 14.77
C ALA A 24 9.01 -10.08 13.59
N VAL A 25 7.87 -9.43 13.79
CA VAL A 25 6.84 -9.29 12.76
C VAL A 25 6.48 -7.82 12.62
N ALA A 26 6.66 -7.26 11.43
CA ALA A 26 6.14 -5.94 11.09
C ALA A 26 4.72 -6.05 10.56
N GLU A 27 3.75 -5.54 11.32
CA GLU A 27 2.38 -5.35 10.85
C GLU A 27 2.25 -3.96 10.21
N ILE A 28 1.98 -3.93 8.91
CA ILE A 28 1.95 -2.70 8.10
C ILE A 28 0.52 -2.44 7.66
N THR A 29 -0.04 -1.31 8.06
CA THR A 29 -1.37 -0.84 7.64
C THR A 29 -1.20 0.33 6.68
N PRO A 30 -1.52 0.17 5.38
CA PRO A 30 -1.52 1.26 4.42
C PRO A 30 -2.71 2.19 4.64
N LEU A 31 -2.44 3.49 4.63
CA LEU A 31 -3.44 4.56 4.65
C LEU A 31 -3.42 5.26 3.31
N VAL A 32 -4.43 4.99 2.48
CA VAL A 32 -4.48 5.53 1.11
C VAL A 32 -5.41 6.72 1.07
N THR A 33 -4.88 7.85 0.61
CA THR A 33 -5.67 9.05 0.26
C THR A 33 -5.80 9.12 -1.25
N ALA A 34 -7.04 9.06 -1.74
CA ALA A 34 -7.35 9.11 -3.15
C ALA A 34 -8.46 10.12 -3.42
N LYS A 35 -8.43 10.72 -4.62
CA LYS A 35 -9.44 11.65 -5.11
C LYS A 35 -10.23 11.01 -6.24
N ALA A 36 -11.53 11.29 -6.30
CA ALA A 36 -12.39 10.83 -7.37
C ALA A 36 -13.40 11.90 -7.82
N ASP A 37 -13.66 11.96 -9.12
CA ASP A 37 -14.62 12.91 -9.72
C ASP A 37 -16.07 12.44 -9.55
N LYS A 38 -16.26 11.14 -9.37
CA LYS A 38 -17.54 10.49 -9.13
C LYS A 38 -17.39 9.41 -8.09
N ARG A 39 -18.47 9.14 -7.34
CA ARG A 39 -18.51 8.01 -6.42
C ARG A 39 -18.22 6.71 -7.18
N GLN A 40 -17.23 5.96 -6.71
CA GLN A 40 -16.84 4.70 -7.36
C GLN A 40 -16.22 3.74 -6.35
N MET A 41 -16.32 2.45 -6.66
CA MET A 41 -15.61 1.40 -5.94
C MET A 41 -14.32 1.10 -6.67
N LEU A 42 -13.22 1.10 -5.93
CA LEU A 42 -11.91 0.69 -6.42
C LEU A 42 -11.46 -0.56 -5.68
N VAL A 43 -10.67 -1.35 -6.37
CA VAL A 43 -9.93 -2.48 -5.84
C VAL A 43 -8.51 -2.01 -5.55
N ALA A 44 -8.05 -2.12 -4.31
CA ALA A 44 -6.71 -1.74 -3.88
C ALA A 44 -5.84 -2.99 -3.70
N SER A 45 -4.76 -3.10 -4.48
CA SER A 45 -3.72 -4.12 -4.29
C SER A 45 -2.42 -3.46 -3.83
N LEU A 46 -1.71 -4.15 -2.94
CA LEU A 46 -0.40 -3.76 -2.48
C LEU A 46 0.59 -4.88 -2.81
N SER A 47 1.66 -4.50 -3.49
CA SER A 47 2.82 -5.34 -3.71
C SER A 47 4.01 -4.82 -2.91
N VAL A 48 4.82 -5.75 -2.41
CA VAL A 48 6.05 -5.48 -1.68
C VAL A 48 7.18 -6.21 -2.39
N ASP A 49 8.18 -5.45 -2.86
CA ASP A 49 9.29 -5.95 -3.67
C ASP A 49 8.85 -6.83 -4.87
N GLY A 50 7.74 -6.42 -5.51
CA GLY A 50 7.15 -7.13 -6.66
C GLY A 50 6.29 -8.34 -6.29
N HIS A 51 6.16 -8.68 -5.00
CA HIS A 51 5.25 -9.72 -4.52
C HIS A 51 3.93 -9.12 -4.07
N GLU A 52 2.82 -9.48 -4.71
CA GLU A 52 1.48 -9.06 -4.29
C GLU A 52 1.14 -9.70 -2.93
N LEU A 53 1.02 -8.87 -1.88
CA LEU A 53 0.79 -9.34 -0.51
C LEU A 53 -0.68 -9.21 -0.07
N LEU A 54 -1.45 -8.32 -0.71
CA LEU A 54 -2.87 -8.12 -0.44
C LEU A 54 -3.72 -8.50 -1.65
N PRO A 55 -4.68 -9.44 -1.52
CA PRO A 55 -5.80 -9.44 -2.43
C PRO A 55 -6.71 -8.23 -2.13
N SER A 56 -6.59 -7.21 -2.98
CA SER A 56 -7.70 -6.41 -3.52
C SER A 56 -8.74 -5.85 -2.53
N GLY A 57 -8.30 -5.19 -1.45
CA GLY A 57 -9.21 -4.48 -0.53
C GLY A 57 -10.12 -3.52 -1.30
N LYS A 58 -11.44 -3.57 -1.06
CA LYS A 58 -12.39 -2.66 -1.72
C LYS A 58 -12.45 -1.34 -0.97
N ILE A 59 -12.17 -0.25 -1.66
CA ILE A 59 -12.41 1.10 -1.16
C ILE A 59 -13.58 1.72 -1.92
N ILE A 60 -14.43 2.45 -1.20
CA ILE A 60 -15.50 3.24 -1.80
C ILE A 60 -15.06 4.70 -1.71
N LEU A 61 -14.73 5.29 -2.85
CA LEU A 61 -14.42 6.71 -2.91
C LEU A 61 -15.72 7.51 -3.05
N GLY A 62 -15.83 8.59 -2.26
CA GLY A 62 -16.82 9.63 -2.49
C GLY A 62 -16.43 10.53 -3.68
N VAL A 63 -17.21 11.58 -3.93
CA VAL A 63 -16.74 12.68 -4.77
C VAL A 63 -15.77 13.52 -3.94
N GLY A 64 -14.62 13.86 -4.49
CA GLY A 64 -13.55 14.56 -3.77
C GLY A 64 -12.53 13.58 -3.18
N GLU A 65 -11.88 13.99 -2.10
CA GLU A 65 -10.83 13.21 -1.43
C GLU A 65 -11.44 12.25 -0.40
N THR A 66 -10.86 11.06 -0.32
CA THR A 66 -11.21 10.03 0.66
C THR A 66 -9.93 9.37 1.13
N THR A 67 -9.80 9.26 2.44
CA THR A 67 -8.71 8.53 3.10
C THR A 67 -9.27 7.25 3.71
N ALA A 68 -8.63 6.12 3.45
CA ALA A 68 -9.07 4.82 3.94
C ALA A 68 -7.89 3.97 4.43
N ASP A 69 -8.06 3.38 5.61
CA ASP A 69 -7.18 2.30 6.08
C ASP A 69 -7.46 1.03 5.26
N LEU A 70 -6.39 0.43 4.73
CA LEU A 70 -6.46 -0.90 4.12
C LEU A 70 -6.18 -1.97 5.17
N ARG A 71 -6.42 -3.22 4.78
CA ARG A 71 -6.09 -4.36 5.65
C ARG A 71 -4.58 -4.41 5.88
N ALA A 72 -4.19 -4.65 7.14
CA ALA A 72 -2.80 -4.82 7.49
C ALA A 72 -2.19 -6.07 6.81
N ILE A 73 -0.93 -5.95 6.41
CA ILE A 73 -0.07 -7.07 6.02
C ILE A 73 0.96 -7.35 7.11
N ARG A 74 1.56 -8.53 7.06
CA ARG A 74 2.65 -8.90 7.97
C ARG A 74 3.87 -9.31 7.17
N ILE A 75 5.02 -8.76 7.55
CA ILE A 75 6.33 -9.23 7.11
C ILE A 75 6.97 -9.90 8.33
N ILE A 76 7.27 -11.19 8.20
CA ILE A 76 7.94 -11.99 9.23
C ILE A 76 9.45 -11.85 9.04
N ASP A 77 10.16 -11.67 10.14
CA ASP A 77 11.59 -11.37 10.20
C ASP A 77 11.97 -10.28 9.19
N PRO A 78 11.37 -9.08 9.31
CA PRO A 78 11.63 -8.00 8.37
C PRO A 78 13.12 -7.66 8.40
N LEU A 79 13.71 -7.58 7.22
CA LEU A 79 15.07 -7.13 7.04
C LEU A 79 14.98 -5.71 6.50
N THR A 80 15.45 -4.71 7.24
CA THR A 80 15.93 -3.48 6.58
C THR A 80 17.23 -3.84 5.91
N VAL A 81 17.12 -4.37 4.70
CA VAL A 81 18.27 -4.66 3.86
C VAL A 81 18.83 -3.31 3.40
N ASN A 82 19.61 -2.64 4.26
CA ASN A 82 20.69 -1.77 3.81
C ASN A 82 21.81 -2.70 3.31
N THR A 83 21.65 -3.24 2.11
CA THR A 83 22.77 -3.92 1.44
C THR A 83 23.51 -2.94 0.55
N PRO A 84 24.76 -3.25 0.16
CA PRO A 84 25.43 -2.53 -0.92
C PRO A 84 24.66 -2.51 -2.26
N PHE A 85 23.56 -3.25 -2.38
CA PHE A 85 22.75 -3.41 -3.58
C PHE A 85 21.29 -2.93 -3.42
N SER A 86 20.92 -2.42 -2.23
CA SER A 86 19.60 -1.83 -1.95
C SER A 86 19.75 -0.67 -0.96
N GLU A 87 19.28 0.52 -1.32
CA GLU A 87 19.36 1.76 -0.51
C GLU A 87 18.50 1.75 0.76
N GLY A 88 18.15 0.57 1.29
CA GLY A 88 17.22 0.43 2.41
C GLY A 88 15.76 0.55 1.97
N GLY A 89 14.93 -0.23 2.64
CA GLY A 89 13.48 -0.15 2.53
C GLY A 89 12.86 -1.10 1.51
N TYR A 90 11.65 -1.55 1.86
CA TYR A 90 10.78 -2.34 1.00
C TYR A 90 10.17 -1.44 -0.07
N ILE A 91 10.16 -1.89 -1.33
CA ILE A 91 9.45 -1.19 -2.42
C ILE A 91 7.97 -1.55 -2.31
N MET A 92 7.17 -0.57 -1.95
CA MET A 92 5.73 -0.68 -1.79
C MET A 92 5.04 -0.11 -3.02
N SER A 93 4.40 -0.97 -3.82
CA SER A 93 3.64 -0.57 -5.00
C SER A 93 2.14 -0.73 -4.72
N MET A 94 1.43 0.39 -4.60
CA MET A 94 -0.01 0.42 -4.40
C MET A 94 -0.72 0.66 -5.73
N THR A 95 -1.65 -0.22 -6.09
CA THR A 95 -2.47 -0.08 -7.28
C THR A 95 -3.94 0.04 -6.90
N LEU A 96 -4.60 1.08 -7.41
CA LEU A 96 -6.05 1.22 -7.35
C LEU A 96 -6.64 0.94 -8.73
N THR A 97 -7.54 -0.03 -8.83
CA THR A 97 -8.21 -0.45 -10.07
C THR A 97 -9.70 -0.16 -10.00
N GLY A 98 -10.21 0.62 -10.94
CA GLY A 98 -11.64 0.89 -11.11
C GLY A 98 -12.40 -0.22 -11.84
N MET A 99 -13.73 -0.18 -11.77
CA MET A 99 -14.60 -1.19 -12.40
C MET A 99 -14.50 -1.25 -13.94
N ASN A 100 -13.96 -0.21 -14.56
CA ASN A 100 -13.69 -0.15 -16.00
C ASN A 100 -12.26 -0.60 -16.36
N ASN A 101 -11.56 -1.30 -15.44
CA ASN A 101 -10.17 -1.75 -15.56
C ASN A 101 -9.14 -0.62 -15.74
N GLN A 102 -9.52 0.62 -15.45
CA GLN A 102 -8.54 1.70 -15.35
C GLN A 102 -7.80 1.59 -14.02
N SER A 103 -6.48 1.73 -14.03
CA SER A 103 -5.64 1.60 -12.84
C SER A 103 -4.72 2.80 -12.64
N ALA A 104 -4.52 3.20 -11.38
CA ALA A 104 -3.46 4.10 -10.96
C ALA A 104 -2.50 3.35 -10.03
N THR A 105 -1.20 3.50 -10.24
CA THR A 105 -0.16 2.87 -9.41
C THR A 105 0.79 3.92 -8.88
N VAL A 106 1.12 3.84 -7.60
CA VAL A 106 2.15 4.66 -6.95
C VAL A 106 3.13 3.74 -6.24
N GLU A 107 4.41 4.02 -6.42
CA GLU A 107 5.49 3.34 -5.71
C GLU A 107 6.04 4.23 -4.60
N SER A 108 6.44 3.60 -3.50
CA SER A 108 7.02 4.25 -2.33
C SER A 108 8.02 3.32 -1.68
N ARG A 109 8.94 3.86 -0.88
CA ARG A 109 9.88 3.06 -0.10
C ARG A 109 9.46 3.10 1.37
N LEU A 110 9.47 1.94 2.01
CA LEU A 110 9.15 1.80 3.43
C LEU A 110 10.31 1.16 4.18
N ASP A 111 10.95 1.94 5.05
CA ASP A 111 11.88 1.42 6.05
C ASP A 111 11.11 0.89 7.26
N ILE A 112 11.43 -0.33 7.68
CA ILE A 112 10.85 -0.94 8.87
C ILE A 112 11.85 -0.79 10.01
N PRO A 113 11.52 -0.12 11.12
CA PRO A 113 12.44 -0.06 12.25
C PRO A 113 12.69 -1.47 12.79
N VAL A 114 13.90 -1.99 12.59
CA VAL A 114 14.39 -3.18 13.30
C VAL A 114 15.15 -2.71 14.53
N ASP A 115 14.78 -3.27 15.68
CA ASP A 115 15.51 -3.09 16.95
C ASP A 115 16.78 -3.95 16.99
#